data_AF-A0A0Q0U8R0-F1
#
_entry.id   AF-A0A0Q0U8R0-F1
#
_cell.length_a   1.000
_cell.length_b   1.000
_cell.length_c   1.000
_cell.angle_alpha   90.00
_cell.angle_beta   90.00
_cell.angle_gamma   90.00
#
_symmetry.space_group_name_H-M   'P 1'
#
loop_
_entity.id
_entity.type
_entity.pdbx_description
1 polymer ?
#
loop_
_entity_poly.entity_id
_entity_poly.type
_entity_poly.pdbx_seq_one_letter_code
_entity_poly.pdbx_strand_id
1 'polypeptide(L)'
;MNHLGSGWRVPERPDHRGVDIPQGAGTPIYAFADGVVVAAGEASGFGQWIVIDHEYGGETFSTVYGHMFPQHVLVKAGDRVKAGQHIAHEGYNGEVSPPGPGGSHLHFEVWQPSRLGGGQDVDPVPWLNKAVEPGTGGPGKAPSSEEDAPTKETQPGDGSRRSSGGVLAPSEKIANEEHLQVDAIRVARSVAQRFPEIETIGGWRPYDPFPDHPSGRAVDVMIPGWDGDAGRRLGDEIRDYLYANREDFHIEYMIWRQEYIPSEGEGNVMEDRGSPTQNHFDHVHVTTVGGGFPGPDHEFAPAPEGGSSSPRMGDGCGGVGVHPDEGLDTAQIPPELVKWIGLGGQVCREVSSPLLAGLLYHESGGFHADAVSPVGAQGYAQFMPLTWASVGAKVDEQGQVAGPAGSGSPSDPADATMAAARYLCGIAKDQAPLLASGAISGDPTELMLAAYNAGPGAVQAHGGVPPFKETLNYVQVVPKEAEKFTAATGKVADQRHAGEHDDKEDVKE
;
A
#
# COMPACT_ATOMS: atom_id res chain seq x y z
N MET A 1 26.56 -13.09 3.86
CA MET A 1 25.99 -14.12 4.77
C MET A 1 26.37 -13.85 6.24
N ASN A 2 25.87 -12.74 6.81
CA ASN A 2 26.06 -12.39 8.23
C ASN A 2 24.71 -12.33 9.00
N HIS A 3 23.66 -13.01 8.50
CA HIS A 3 22.28 -12.86 8.98
C HIS A 3 21.61 -14.20 9.33
N LEU A 4 22.33 -15.14 9.96
CA LEU A 4 21.71 -16.36 10.50
C LEU A 4 21.23 -16.09 11.94
N GLY A 5 19.93 -16.27 12.18
CA GLY A 5 19.33 -16.21 13.51
C GLY A 5 19.51 -17.51 14.30
N SER A 6 19.35 -18.66 13.64
CA SER A 6 19.56 -19.99 14.23
C SER A 6 20.09 -20.99 13.20
N GLY A 7 20.88 -21.98 13.64
CA GLY A 7 21.58 -22.94 12.77
C GLY A 7 21.00 -24.34 12.80
N TRP A 8 21.37 -25.17 11.83
CA TRP A 8 20.98 -26.57 11.73
C TRP A 8 21.59 -27.38 12.88
N ARG A 9 20.72 -28.03 13.67
CA ARG A 9 21.08 -28.91 14.79
C ARG A 9 22.16 -28.36 15.72
N VAL A 10 22.10 -27.06 16.03
CA VAL A 10 22.98 -26.43 17.02
C VAL A 10 22.76 -27.06 18.40
N PRO A 11 23.76 -27.04 19.32
CA PRO A 11 23.65 -27.69 20.63
C PRO A 11 22.38 -27.31 21.43
N GLU A 12 21.92 -26.06 21.29
CA GLU A 12 20.73 -25.53 21.95
C GLU A 12 19.41 -25.97 21.29
N ARG A 13 19.45 -26.40 20.03
CA ARG A 13 18.30 -26.88 19.24
C ARG A 13 18.69 -28.11 18.40
N PRO A 14 18.98 -29.27 19.03
CA PRO A 14 19.49 -30.45 18.34
C PRO A 14 18.50 -31.07 17.32
N ASP A 15 17.22 -30.73 17.44
CA ASP A 15 16.14 -31.18 16.56
C ASP A 15 15.79 -30.16 15.45
N HIS A 16 16.50 -29.03 15.37
CA HIS A 16 16.28 -28.01 14.34
C HIS A 16 16.79 -28.49 12.97
N ARG A 17 15.86 -28.75 12.04
CA ARG A 17 16.12 -29.40 10.74
C ARG A 17 16.50 -28.43 9.61
N GLY A 18 16.62 -27.15 9.92
CA GLY A 18 16.94 -26.10 8.97
C GLY A 18 17.82 -25.01 9.55
N VAL A 19 17.82 -23.86 8.90
CA VAL A 19 18.39 -22.61 9.39
C VAL A 19 17.32 -21.53 9.41
N ASP A 20 17.44 -20.61 10.36
CA ASP A 20 16.54 -19.47 10.49
C ASP A 20 17.25 -18.20 10.01
N ILE A 21 16.67 -17.53 9.03
CA ILE A 21 17.22 -16.34 8.38
C ILE A 21 16.26 -15.17 8.63
N PRO A 22 16.49 -14.36 9.68
CA PRO A 22 15.63 -13.22 10.02
C PRO A 22 16.01 -12.00 9.18
N GLN A 23 15.28 -11.75 8.09
CA GLN A 23 15.43 -10.53 7.29
C GLN A 23 14.28 -9.54 7.53
N GLY A 24 13.20 -9.99 8.20
CA GLY A 24 12.06 -9.19 8.59
C GLY A 24 10.81 -9.59 7.81
N ALA A 25 9.66 -9.47 8.47
CA ALA A 25 8.37 -9.84 7.88
C ALA A 25 8.14 -9.05 6.58
N GLY A 26 7.69 -9.74 5.53
CA GLY A 26 7.51 -9.16 4.19
C GLY A 26 8.72 -9.33 3.26
N THR A 27 9.90 -9.72 3.76
CA THR A 27 11.08 -9.96 2.91
C THR A 27 10.77 -11.01 1.83
N PRO A 28 11.03 -10.74 0.53
CA PRO A 28 10.84 -11.71 -0.53
C PRO A 28 11.65 -13.01 -0.32
N ILE A 29 10.99 -14.15 -0.50
CA ILE A 29 11.56 -15.50 -0.47
C ILE A 29 11.61 -16.03 -1.90
N TYR A 30 12.78 -16.49 -2.33
CA TYR A 30 13.02 -16.97 -3.69
C TYR A 30 13.30 -18.48 -3.72
N ALA A 31 12.89 -19.13 -4.81
CA ALA A 31 13.20 -20.53 -5.06
C ALA A 31 14.71 -20.71 -5.23
N PHE A 32 15.31 -21.59 -4.44
CA PHE A 32 16.74 -21.88 -4.44
C PHE A 32 17.25 -22.37 -5.81
N ALA A 33 16.48 -23.23 -6.47
CA ALA A 33 16.81 -23.82 -7.76
C ALA A 33 15.55 -24.08 -8.60
N ASP A 34 15.72 -24.39 -9.88
CA ASP A 34 14.65 -24.90 -10.74
C ASP A 34 14.00 -26.13 -10.08
N GLY A 35 12.67 -26.22 -10.14
CA GLY A 35 11.97 -27.33 -9.48
C GLY A 35 10.47 -27.35 -9.70
N VAL A 36 9.82 -28.26 -8.98
CA VAL A 36 8.36 -28.40 -8.93
C VAL A 36 7.92 -28.23 -7.49
N VAL A 37 6.95 -27.34 -7.26
CA VAL A 37 6.32 -27.18 -5.95
C VAL A 37 5.50 -28.43 -5.65
N VAL A 38 5.89 -29.21 -4.65
CA VAL A 38 5.22 -30.46 -4.28
C VAL A 38 4.28 -30.30 -3.08
N ALA A 39 4.44 -29.23 -2.31
CA ALA A 39 3.48 -28.78 -1.31
C ALA A 39 3.54 -27.26 -1.15
N ALA A 40 2.38 -26.63 -0.97
CA ALA A 40 2.25 -25.23 -0.56
C ALA A 40 0.95 -25.12 0.25
N GLY A 41 1.01 -24.63 1.49
CA GLY A 41 -0.17 -24.58 2.36
C GLY A 41 0.14 -24.71 3.85
N GLU A 42 -0.88 -25.01 4.65
CA GLU A 42 -0.73 -25.18 6.10
C GLU A 42 0.13 -26.38 6.48
N ALA A 43 1.05 -26.20 7.43
CA ALA A 43 1.82 -27.28 8.02
C ALA A 43 2.09 -27.05 9.51
N SER A 44 1.91 -28.10 10.31
CA SER A 44 2.12 -28.06 11.76
C SER A 44 3.53 -27.57 12.10
N GLY A 45 3.63 -26.55 12.94
CA GLY A 45 4.89 -25.88 13.31
C GLY A 45 5.32 -24.75 12.35
N PHE A 46 4.95 -24.83 11.07
CA PHE A 46 5.41 -23.89 10.04
C PHE A 46 4.45 -22.72 9.80
N GLY A 47 3.19 -22.83 10.24
CA GLY A 47 2.14 -21.92 9.79
C GLY A 47 1.79 -22.26 8.34
N GLN A 48 2.41 -21.56 7.38
CA GLN A 48 2.47 -21.99 5.97
C GLN A 48 3.86 -22.47 5.61
N TRP A 49 3.94 -23.45 4.72
CA TRP A 49 5.19 -23.89 4.11
C TRP A 49 5.09 -23.97 2.59
N ILE A 50 6.25 -23.98 1.94
CA ILE A 50 6.43 -24.38 0.55
C ILE A 50 7.52 -25.46 0.52
N VAL A 51 7.27 -26.54 -0.22
CA VAL A 51 8.24 -27.61 -0.48
C VAL A 51 8.44 -27.72 -1.98
N ILE A 52 9.69 -27.64 -2.43
CA ILE A 52 10.05 -27.69 -3.84
C ILE A 52 11.00 -28.86 -4.05
N ASP A 53 10.65 -29.78 -4.95
CA ASP A 53 11.52 -30.86 -5.40
C ASP A 53 12.35 -30.38 -6.60
N HIS A 54 13.65 -30.66 -6.52
CA HIS A 54 14.66 -30.25 -7.49
C HIS A 54 15.36 -31.49 -8.07
N GLU A 55 15.81 -31.35 -9.32
CA GLU A 55 16.70 -32.31 -9.97
C GLU A 55 17.90 -31.54 -10.54
N TYR A 56 19.10 -31.86 -10.08
CA TYR A 56 20.33 -31.22 -10.56
C TYR A 56 21.45 -32.25 -10.64
N GLY A 57 22.10 -32.35 -11.81
CA GLY A 57 23.22 -33.28 -12.01
C GLY A 57 22.87 -34.77 -11.84
N GLY A 58 21.58 -35.14 -11.94
CA GLY A 58 21.10 -36.52 -11.72
C GLY A 58 20.81 -36.86 -10.25
N GLU A 59 20.98 -35.91 -9.33
CA GLU A 59 20.59 -36.02 -7.93
C GLU A 59 19.28 -35.25 -7.68
N THR A 60 18.43 -35.79 -6.81
CA THR A 60 17.20 -35.13 -6.38
C THR A 60 17.34 -34.64 -4.95
N PHE A 61 16.80 -33.47 -4.66
CA PHE A 61 16.73 -32.91 -3.31
C PHE A 61 15.47 -32.03 -3.19
N SER A 62 15.01 -31.79 -1.96
CA SER A 62 13.96 -30.80 -1.70
C SER A 62 14.49 -29.60 -0.94
N THR A 63 13.92 -28.43 -1.19
CA THR A 63 14.01 -27.27 -0.30
C THR A 63 12.67 -27.00 0.38
N VAL A 64 12.72 -26.52 1.62
CA VAL A 64 11.53 -26.18 2.42
C VAL A 64 11.64 -24.73 2.89
N TYR A 65 10.54 -23.98 2.80
CA TYR A 65 10.42 -22.58 3.23
C TYR A 65 9.24 -22.49 4.20
N GLY A 66 9.40 -21.83 5.35
CA GLY A 66 8.40 -21.77 6.42
C GLY A 66 8.11 -20.39 6.99
N HIS A 67 7.07 -20.32 7.82
CA HIS A 67 6.59 -19.16 8.60
C HIS A 67 5.86 -18.07 7.83
N MET A 68 5.52 -18.31 6.56
CA MET A 68 4.72 -17.38 5.77
C MET A 68 3.24 -17.31 6.25
N PHE A 69 2.58 -16.18 5.99
CA PHE A 69 1.13 -16.06 6.12
C PHE A 69 0.42 -16.59 4.86
N PRO A 70 -0.85 -17.04 4.97
CA PRO A 70 -1.59 -17.57 3.81
C PRO A 70 -1.58 -16.65 2.59
N GLN A 71 -1.77 -15.34 2.81
CA GLN A 71 -1.80 -14.33 1.75
C GLN A 71 -0.42 -14.01 1.14
N HIS A 72 0.66 -14.49 1.74
CA HIS A 72 2.04 -14.24 1.31
C HIS A 72 2.66 -15.44 0.59
N VAL A 73 1.90 -16.51 0.32
CA VAL A 73 2.35 -17.65 -0.48
C VAL A 73 1.93 -17.42 -1.94
N LEU A 74 2.90 -17.28 -2.85
CA LEU A 74 2.66 -16.85 -4.24
C LEU A 74 2.59 -18.02 -5.24
N VAL A 75 2.85 -19.24 -4.77
CA VAL A 75 2.87 -20.46 -5.58
C VAL A 75 1.97 -21.54 -4.96
N LYS A 76 1.54 -22.50 -5.77
CA LYS A 76 0.75 -23.64 -5.34
C LYS A 76 1.39 -24.97 -5.75
N ALA A 77 0.96 -26.06 -5.10
CA ALA A 77 1.42 -27.39 -5.47
C ALA A 77 1.12 -27.69 -6.95
N GLY A 78 2.11 -28.22 -7.65
CA GLY A 78 2.10 -28.49 -9.10
C GLY A 78 2.80 -27.43 -9.95
N ASP A 79 3.06 -26.23 -9.41
CA ASP A 79 3.74 -25.17 -10.16
C ASP A 79 5.21 -25.56 -10.44
N ARG A 80 5.68 -25.22 -11.64
CA ARG A 80 7.11 -25.28 -11.99
C ARG A 80 7.73 -23.93 -11.68
N VAL A 81 8.83 -23.92 -10.95
CA VAL A 81 9.54 -22.70 -10.57
C VAL A 81 10.96 -22.68 -11.14
N LYS A 82 11.50 -21.48 -11.30
CA LYS A 82 12.89 -21.25 -11.67
C LYS A 82 13.75 -20.83 -10.49
N ALA A 83 15.04 -21.14 -10.53
CA ALA A 83 16.01 -20.61 -9.59
C ALA A 83 15.90 -19.07 -9.54
N GLY A 84 15.76 -18.51 -8.34
CA GLY A 84 15.57 -17.07 -8.14
C GLY A 84 14.16 -16.56 -8.40
N GLN A 85 13.18 -17.43 -8.69
CA GLN A 85 11.77 -17.01 -8.80
C GLN A 85 11.23 -16.62 -7.42
N HIS A 86 10.54 -15.48 -7.33
CA HIS A 86 9.85 -15.06 -6.11
C HIS A 86 8.65 -15.99 -5.83
N ILE A 87 8.63 -16.60 -4.65
CA ILE A 87 7.66 -17.65 -4.29
C ILE A 87 6.84 -17.35 -3.04
N ALA A 88 7.31 -16.48 -2.16
CA ALA A 88 6.60 -16.11 -0.93
C ALA A 88 7.20 -14.86 -0.28
N HIS A 89 6.60 -14.37 0.80
CA HIS A 89 7.21 -13.39 1.69
C HIS A 89 7.40 -13.94 3.11
N GLU A 90 8.51 -13.57 3.75
CA GLU A 90 8.84 -13.90 5.14
C GLU A 90 7.69 -13.51 6.07
N GLY A 91 7.41 -14.36 7.05
CA GLY A 91 6.40 -14.09 8.07
C GLY A 91 6.83 -14.58 9.44
N TYR A 92 5.86 -14.56 10.35
CA TYR A 92 6.00 -15.01 11.73
C TYR A 92 4.83 -15.94 12.13
N ASN A 93 4.32 -16.68 11.15
CA ASN A 93 3.20 -17.59 11.33
C ASN A 93 3.65 -18.95 11.88
N GLY A 94 2.78 -19.68 12.57
CA GLY A 94 3.14 -20.95 13.20
C GLY A 94 4.01 -20.79 14.45
N GLU A 95 4.94 -21.72 14.67
CA GLU A 95 5.77 -21.76 15.88
C GLU A 95 7.07 -20.96 15.70
N VAL A 96 7.00 -19.66 15.97
CA VAL A 96 8.17 -18.76 15.94
C VAL A 96 8.53 -18.24 17.34
N SER A 97 9.79 -17.84 17.54
CA SER A 97 10.28 -17.32 18.82
C SER A 97 11.15 -16.06 18.63
N PRO A 98 10.84 -14.95 19.31
CA PRO A 98 9.64 -14.73 20.13
C PRO A 98 8.36 -14.74 19.28
N PRO A 99 7.17 -15.02 19.86
CA PRO A 99 5.92 -14.92 19.12
C PRO A 99 5.67 -13.51 18.57
N GLY A 100 5.07 -13.41 17.39
CA GLY A 100 4.77 -12.14 16.72
C GLY A 100 5.91 -11.63 15.84
N PRO A 101 5.84 -10.37 15.36
CA PRO A 101 6.78 -9.84 14.37
C PRO A 101 8.26 -9.92 14.77
N GLY A 102 8.56 -9.87 16.08
CA GLY A 102 9.92 -9.97 16.60
C GLY A 102 10.58 -11.34 16.43
N GLY A 103 9.82 -12.38 16.09
CA GLY A 103 10.33 -13.70 15.71
C GLY A 103 10.19 -14.00 14.22
N SER A 104 10.00 -12.99 13.37
CA SER A 104 9.99 -13.18 11.92
C SER A 104 11.31 -13.75 11.42
N HIS A 105 11.22 -14.80 10.62
CA HIS A 105 12.36 -15.38 9.90
C HIS A 105 11.88 -16.30 8.79
N LEU A 106 12.72 -16.46 7.76
CA LEU A 106 12.61 -17.60 6.87
C LEU A 106 13.21 -18.82 7.58
N HIS A 107 12.38 -19.84 7.80
CA HIS A 107 12.89 -21.17 8.14
C HIS A 107 13.18 -21.94 6.84
N PHE A 108 14.44 -22.29 6.62
CA PHE A 108 14.94 -22.93 5.39
C PHE A 108 15.54 -24.31 5.68
N GLU A 109 14.99 -25.36 5.07
CA GLU A 109 15.52 -26.73 5.17
C GLU A 109 15.99 -27.26 3.80
N VAL A 110 16.94 -28.21 3.82
CA VAL A 110 17.35 -28.99 2.64
C VAL A 110 17.23 -30.47 2.97
N TRP A 111 16.60 -31.25 2.08
CA TRP A 111 16.36 -32.69 2.27
C TRP A 111 16.85 -33.51 1.09
N GLN A 112 17.42 -34.68 1.35
CA GLN A 112 17.85 -35.63 0.33
C GLN A 112 17.26 -37.03 0.58
N PRO A 113 16.74 -37.74 -0.44
CA PRO A 113 16.52 -37.26 -1.81
C PRO A 113 15.25 -36.41 -1.97
N SER A 114 14.31 -36.48 -1.03
CA SER A 114 13.08 -35.69 -1.04
C SER A 114 12.49 -35.58 0.37
N ARG A 115 11.92 -34.42 0.72
CA ARG A 115 11.23 -34.18 1.99
C ARG A 115 9.99 -35.06 2.16
N LEU A 116 9.20 -35.21 1.09
CA LEU A 116 7.96 -35.97 1.09
C LEU A 116 8.16 -37.43 0.65
N GLY A 117 9.31 -37.74 0.03
CA GLY A 117 9.74 -39.09 -0.35
C GLY A 117 10.46 -39.89 0.75
N GLY A 118 10.52 -39.40 1.99
CA GLY A 118 11.16 -40.09 3.11
C GLY A 118 12.68 -39.89 3.22
N GLY A 119 13.21 -38.81 2.64
CA GLY A 119 14.60 -38.40 2.78
C GLY A 119 14.96 -37.90 4.18
N GLN A 120 16.20 -37.42 4.31
CA GLN A 120 16.75 -36.86 5.56
C GLN A 120 17.15 -35.40 5.35
N ASP A 121 16.98 -34.59 6.39
CA ASP A 121 17.50 -33.22 6.45
C ASP A 121 19.03 -33.22 6.46
N VAL A 122 19.62 -32.24 5.79
CA VAL A 122 21.07 -31.99 5.78
C VAL A 122 21.34 -30.54 6.14
N ASP A 123 22.56 -30.22 6.57
CA ASP A 123 22.98 -28.84 6.83
C ASP A 123 22.75 -27.95 5.60
N PRO A 124 21.87 -26.93 5.68
CA PRO A 124 21.61 -26.01 4.58
C PRO A 124 22.76 -25.02 4.29
N VAL A 125 23.65 -24.76 5.26
CA VAL A 125 24.67 -23.70 5.12
C VAL A 125 25.61 -23.94 3.93
N PRO A 126 26.15 -25.16 3.69
CA PRO A 126 26.93 -25.45 2.48
C PRO A 126 26.17 -25.26 1.16
N TRP A 127 24.84 -25.38 1.18
CA TRP A 127 23.99 -25.15 0.00
C TRP A 127 23.78 -23.66 -0.23
N LEU A 128 23.46 -22.91 0.83
CA LEU A 128 23.34 -21.46 0.79
C LEU A 128 24.65 -20.79 0.35
N ASN A 129 25.80 -21.26 0.82
CA ASN A 129 27.12 -20.75 0.39
C ASN A 129 27.38 -20.90 -1.12
N LYS A 130 26.67 -21.81 -1.80
CA LYS A 130 26.74 -22.02 -3.25
C LYS A 130 25.60 -21.33 -3.99
N ALA A 131 24.59 -20.84 -3.27
CA ALA A 131 23.48 -20.13 -3.86
C ALA A 131 23.98 -18.82 -4.46
N VAL A 132 23.46 -18.51 -5.63
CA VAL A 132 23.72 -17.28 -6.36
C VAL A 132 22.57 -16.35 -6.03
N GLU A 133 22.86 -15.11 -5.61
CA GLU A 133 21.83 -14.13 -5.27
C GLU A 133 20.84 -14.01 -6.46
N PRO A 134 19.52 -14.08 -6.24
CA PRO A 134 18.53 -13.91 -7.29
C PRO A 134 18.84 -12.71 -8.18
N GLY A 135 18.92 -12.91 -9.50
CA GLY A 135 19.31 -11.86 -10.46
C GLY A 135 20.81 -11.74 -10.77
N THR A 136 21.69 -12.55 -10.16
CA THR A 136 23.15 -12.50 -10.42
C THR A 136 23.69 -13.62 -11.33
N GLY A 137 22.81 -14.47 -11.86
CA GLY A 137 23.15 -15.44 -12.90
C GLY A 137 23.29 -14.77 -14.27
N GLY A 138 24.48 -14.83 -14.88
CA GLY A 138 24.70 -14.35 -16.25
C GLY A 138 23.83 -15.09 -17.28
N PRO A 139 23.64 -14.54 -18.50
CA PRO A 139 22.71 -15.07 -19.48
C PRO A 139 23.14 -16.48 -19.93
N GLY A 140 22.49 -17.51 -19.39
CA GLY A 140 22.56 -18.86 -19.90
C GLY A 140 21.86 -18.90 -21.25
N LYS A 141 22.64 -19.20 -22.31
CA LYS A 141 22.18 -19.40 -23.69
C LYS A 141 20.86 -20.17 -23.75
N ALA A 142 19.77 -19.47 -24.08
CA ALA A 142 18.61 -20.12 -24.69
C ALA A 142 18.97 -20.50 -26.14
N PRO A 143 18.66 -21.71 -26.62
CA PRO A 143 18.92 -22.09 -27.99
C PRO A 143 17.97 -21.34 -28.93
N SER A 144 18.56 -20.85 -30.02
CA SER A 144 17.93 -20.15 -31.14
C SER A 144 16.84 -20.98 -31.81
N SER A 145 15.69 -20.37 -32.08
CA SER A 145 14.90 -20.69 -33.26
C SER A 145 14.43 -19.39 -33.89
N GLU A 146 15.06 -19.05 -35.01
CA GLU A 146 14.52 -18.14 -36.02
C GLU A 146 13.34 -18.83 -36.70
N GLU A 147 12.25 -18.11 -36.95
CA GLU A 147 11.59 -18.10 -38.27
C GLU A 147 10.57 -16.95 -38.37
N ASP A 148 10.90 -16.03 -39.29
CA ASP A 148 10.08 -15.19 -40.16
C ASP A 148 8.98 -14.23 -39.65
N ALA A 149 9.21 -12.97 -40.02
CA ALA A 149 8.29 -11.83 -40.02
C ALA A 149 7.17 -11.98 -41.11
N PRO A 150 6.19 -11.06 -41.26
CA PRO A 150 6.51 -9.71 -41.77
C PRO A 150 5.72 -8.52 -41.17
N THR A 151 6.49 -7.45 -41.07
CA THR A 151 6.23 -6.00 -41.18
C THR A 151 4.88 -5.49 -41.71
N LYS A 152 4.48 -4.32 -41.18
CA LYS A 152 3.84 -3.27 -41.99
C LYS A 152 4.25 -1.86 -41.54
N GLU A 153 4.74 -1.11 -42.52
CA GLU A 153 5.23 0.27 -42.45
C GLU A 153 4.14 1.30 -42.14
N THR A 154 4.62 2.39 -41.54
CA THR A 154 4.03 3.70 -41.24
C THR A 154 3.67 4.53 -42.48
N GLN A 155 2.82 5.57 -42.31
CA GLN A 155 3.02 6.96 -42.84
C GLN A 155 1.79 7.90 -42.53
N PRO A 156 1.94 9.26 -42.60
CA PRO A 156 1.55 10.20 -41.52
C PRO A 156 0.61 11.38 -41.94
N GLY A 157 0.25 12.25 -40.96
CA GLY A 157 -0.28 13.61 -41.16
C GLY A 157 -0.75 14.24 -39.83
N ASP A 158 0.15 14.94 -39.11
CA ASP A 158 0.30 16.39 -38.95
C ASP A 158 -0.85 17.14 -38.24
N GLY A 159 -0.49 17.77 -37.13
CA GLY A 159 -1.35 18.51 -36.21
C GLY A 159 -0.58 19.01 -34.98
N SER A 160 0.51 19.74 -35.20
CA SER A 160 1.24 20.62 -34.27
C SER A 160 0.78 20.66 -32.79
N ARG A 161 1.44 19.88 -31.93
CA ARG A 161 1.71 20.24 -30.53
C ARG A 161 3.21 20.08 -30.29
N ARG A 162 3.79 21.04 -29.56
CA ARG A 162 5.23 21.15 -29.31
C ARG A 162 5.77 19.84 -28.75
N SER A 163 6.77 19.26 -29.41
CA SER A 163 7.46 18.04 -28.97
C SER A 163 8.35 18.31 -27.76
N SER A 164 8.19 17.53 -26.69
CA SER A 164 9.22 17.34 -25.67
C SER A 164 9.86 15.94 -25.69
N GLY A 165 9.45 15.06 -26.60
CA GLY A 165 9.99 13.70 -26.77
C GLY A 165 11.39 13.61 -27.40
N GLY A 166 12.36 14.37 -26.88
CA GLY A 166 13.77 14.14 -27.15
C GLY A 166 14.36 13.06 -26.24
N VAL A 167 15.53 12.52 -26.62
CA VAL A 167 16.37 11.68 -25.74
C VAL A 167 16.56 12.39 -24.39
N LEU A 168 16.45 11.66 -23.28
CA LEU A 168 16.66 12.21 -21.94
C LEU A 168 18.11 12.69 -21.80
N ALA A 169 18.35 13.99 -21.97
CA ALA A 169 19.68 14.58 -21.89
C ALA A 169 20.20 14.59 -20.44
N PRO A 170 21.53 14.53 -20.22
CA PRO A 170 22.13 14.73 -18.90
C PRO A 170 21.71 16.06 -18.29
N SER A 171 21.60 16.12 -16.96
CA SER A 171 21.24 17.33 -16.23
C SER A 171 22.21 17.62 -15.10
N GLU A 172 22.64 18.88 -14.96
CA GLU A 172 23.49 19.31 -13.83
C GLU A 172 22.76 19.29 -12.47
N LYS A 173 21.45 19.07 -12.47
CA LYS A 173 20.65 18.86 -11.24
C LYS A 173 20.94 17.52 -10.58
N ILE A 174 21.55 16.56 -11.30
CA ILE A 174 21.82 15.21 -10.82
C ILE A 174 23.24 15.17 -10.27
N ALA A 175 23.41 14.81 -9.00
CA ALA A 175 24.69 14.92 -8.31
C ALA A 175 25.81 14.06 -8.95
N ASN A 176 25.50 12.82 -9.33
CA ASN A 176 26.38 11.95 -10.11
C ASN A 176 25.58 10.78 -10.71
N GLU A 177 25.82 10.47 -11.98
CA GLU A 177 25.21 9.34 -12.69
C GLU A 177 26.15 8.13 -12.88
N GLU A 178 27.46 8.27 -12.62
CA GLU A 178 28.50 7.27 -12.92
C GLU A 178 28.23 5.89 -12.30
N HIS A 179 27.55 5.87 -11.16
CA HIS A 179 27.21 4.66 -10.42
C HIS A 179 25.70 4.44 -10.29
N LEU A 180 24.90 5.15 -11.10
CA LEU A 180 23.47 4.89 -11.19
C LEU A 180 23.18 3.87 -12.28
N GLN A 181 22.15 3.08 -12.05
CA GLN A 181 21.61 2.16 -13.05
C GLN A 181 20.69 2.89 -14.03
N VAL A 182 20.47 2.26 -15.18
CA VAL A 182 19.72 2.84 -16.30
C VAL A 182 18.38 3.44 -15.86
N ASP A 183 17.56 2.71 -15.12
CA ASP A 183 16.23 3.19 -14.73
C ASP A 183 16.26 4.29 -13.67
N ALA A 184 17.23 4.26 -12.74
CA ALA A 184 17.47 5.35 -11.80
C ALA A 184 17.87 6.65 -12.53
N ILE A 185 18.70 6.55 -13.59
CA ILE A 185 19.05 7.67 -14.46
C ILE A 185 17.82 8.18 -15.23
N ARG A 186 16.97 7.27 -15.73
CA ARG A 186 15.73 7.65 -16.43
C ARG A 186 14.78 8.42 -15.52
N VAL A 187 14.59 7.98 -14.27
CA VAL A 187 13.81 8.70 -13.26
C VAL A 187 14.41 10.09 -13.03
N ALA A 188 15.71 10.18 -12.71
CA ALA A 188 16.37 11.43 -12.37
C ALA A 188 16.31 12.46 -13.51
N ARG A 189 16.64 12.06 -14.75
CA ARG A 189 16.61 12.94 -15.92
C ARG A 189 15.19 13.36 -16.27
N SER A 190 14.21 12.47 -16.15
CA SER A 190 12.80 12.79 -16.39
C SER A 190 12.27 13.82 -15.40
N VAL A 191 12.59 13.66 -14.11
CA VAL A 191 12.22 14.63 -13.07
C VAL A 191 12.92 15.98 -13.30
N ALA A 192 14.22 15.97 -13.58
CA ALA A 192 15.00 17.18 -13.80
C ALA A 192 14.50 18.01 -15.01
N GLN A 193 14.03 17.34 -16.07
CA GLN A 193 13.46 17.96 -17.26
C GLN A 193 12.03 18.48 -17.01
N ARG A 194 11.21 17.74 -16.26
CA ARG A 194 9.79 18.04 -16.08
C ARG A 194 9.50 19.06 -14.97
N PHE A 195 10.27 19.04 -13.90
CA PHE A 195 10.08 19.87 -12.71
C PHE A 195 11.22 20.88 -12.60
N PRO A 196 11.10 22.07 -13.23
CA PRO A 196 12.16 23.07 -13.24
C PRO A 196 12.56 23.55 -11.84
N GLU A 197 11.66 23.48 -10.86
CA GLU A 197 11.85 23.83 -9.46
C GLU A 197 12.84 22.93 -8.72
N ILE A 198 13.06 21.70 -9.19
CA ILE A 198 14.03 20.79 -8.57
C ILE A 198 15.44 21.23 -8.94
N GLU A 199 16.26 21.50 -7.93
CA GLU A 199 17.65 21.96 -8.11
C GLU A 199 18.68 20.86 -7.83
N THR A 200 18.32 19.82 -7.08
CA THR A 200 19.25 18.76 -6.68
C THR A 200 18.53 17.41 -6.61
N ILE A 201 19.13 16.41 -7.25
CA ILE A 201 18.75 15.00 -7.17
C ILE A 201 19.97 14.21 -6.71
N GLY A 202 19.86 13.64 -5.52
CA GLY A 202 20.84 12.72 -4.94
C GLY A 202 20.72 11.31 -5.53
N GLY A 203 21.71 10.46 -5.27
CA GLY A 203 21.75 9.13 -5.87
C GLY A 203 22.76 8.23 -5.16
N TRP A 204 23.63 7.61 -5.94
CA TRP A 204 24.58 6.63 -5.44
C TRP A 204 25.50 7.16 -4.34
N ARG A 205 25.75 6.29 -3.35
CA ARG A 205 26.77 6.48 -2.31
C ARG A 205 27.31 5.11 -1.89
N PRO A 206 28.61 4.99 -1.59
CA PRO A 206 29.26 3.69 -1.37
C PRO A 206 28.81 2.97 -0.09
N TYR A 207 28.22 3.71 0.85
CA TYR A 207 27.72 3.19 2.11
C TYR A 207 26.38 3.82 2.44
N ASP A 208 25.40 3.00 2.77
CA ASP A 208 24.07 3.39 3.20
C ASP A 208 23.47 2.31 4.12
N PRO A 209 22.60 2.67 5.08
CA PRO A 209 21.85 1.68 5.89
C PRO A 209 21.05 0.67 5.07
N PHE A 210 20.63 1.01 3.85
CA PHE A 210 19.87 0.16 2.94
C PHE A 210 20.60 -0.01 1.60
N PRO A 211 20.41 -1.12 0.87
CA PRO A 211 21.22 -1.44 -0.32
C PRO A 211 20.88 -0.58 -1.55
N ASP A 212 19.84 0.24 -1.50
CA ASP A 212 19.25 0.85 -2.71
C ASP A 212 20.14 1.94 -3.32
N HIS A 213 20.75 2.80 -2.51
CA HIS A 213 21.73 3.78 -3.01
C HIS A 213 23.09 3.15 -3.36
N PRO A 214 23.68 2.24 -2.54
CA PRO A 214 24.94 1.57 -2.89
C PRO A 214 24.85 0.71 -4.17
N SER A 215 23.68 0.17 -4.48
CA SER A 215 23.43 -0.59 -5.71
C SER A 215 23.19 0.29 -6.96
N GLY A 216 23.07 1.61 -6.78
CA GLY A 216 22.81 2.55 -7.87
C GLY A 216 21.35 2.56 -8.36
N ARG A 217 20.42 1.96 -7.61
CA ARG A 217 19.01 1.84 -8.00
C ARG A 217 18.12 2.97 -7.48
N ALA A 218 18.60 3.72 -6.51
CA ALA A 218 17.83 4.77 -5.85
C ALA A 218 18.30 6.19 -6.17
N VAL A 219 17.33 7.10 -6.20
CA VAL A 219 17.53 8.54 -6.30
C VAL A 219 16.68 9.28 -5.26
N ASP A 220 17.22 10.36 -4.72
CA ASP A 220 16.55 11.23 -3.76
C ASP A 220 16.26 12.57 -4.43
N VAL A 221 15.00 12.86 -4.73
CA VAL A 221 14.57 14.12 -5.35
C VAL A 221 14.36 15.16 -4.26
N MET A 222 15.31 16.08 -4.09
CA MET A 222 15.28 17.08 -3.01
C MET A 222 14.21 18.14 -3.27
N ILE A 223 13.29 18.32 -2.32
CA ILE A 223 12.15 19.23 -2.47
C ILE A 223 12.49 20.61 -1.86
N PRO A 224 12.52 21.69 -2.65
CA PRO A 224 12.73 23.03 -2.12
C PRO A 224 11.54 23.48 -1.27
N GLY A 225 11.82 24.08 -0.09
CA GLY A 225 10.76 24.57 0.81
C GLY A 225 9.77 23.48 1.26
N TRP A 226 10.25 22.25 1.43
CA TRP A 226 9.48 21.03 1.72
C TRP A 226 8.55 21.12 2.95
N ASP A 227 8.84 22.00 3.89
CA ASP A 227 8.08 22.25 5.11
C ASP A 227 6.89 23.22 4.89
N GLY A 228 6.85 23.91 3.76
CA GLY A 228 5.75 24.77 3.34
C GLY A 228 4.77 24.09 2.37
N ASP A 229 3.59 24.70 2.20
CA ASP A 229 2.53 24.15 1.35
C ASP A 229 2.95 24.01 -0.13
N ALA A 230 3.80 24.91 -0.62
CA ALA A 230 4.30 24.85 -1.98
C ALA A 230 5.25 23.67 -2.20
N GLY A 231 6.17 23.43 -1.25
CA GLY A 231 7.07 22.27 -1.31
C GLY A 231 6.32 20.96 -1.16
N ARG A 232 5.34 20.88 -0.24
CA ARG A 232 4.46 19.70 -0.12
C ARG A 232 3.76 19.35 -1.42
N ARG A 233 3.10 20.33 -2.06
CA ARG A 233 2.43 20.13 -3.36
C ARG A 233 3.40 19.68 -4.46
N LEU A 234 4.59 20.30 -4.52
CA LEU A 234 5.61 19.91 -5.49
C LEU A 234 6.04 18.45 -5.30
N GLY A 235 6.26 18.02 -4.05
CA GLY A 235 6.59 16.63 -3.75
C GLY A 235 5.45 15.66 -4.09
N ASP A 236 4.20 16.03 -3.82
CA ASP A 236 3.02 15.24 -4.20
C ASP A 236 2.89 15.10 -5.72
N GLU A 237 3.09 16.19 -6.47
CA GLU A 237 3.07 16.17 -7.94
C GLU A 237 4.17 15.28 -8.54
N ILE A 238 5.36 15.28 -7.94
CA ILE A 238 6.48 14.42 -8.36
C ILE A 238 6.16 12.95 -8.04
N ARG A 239 5.72 12.64 -6.82
CA ARG A 239 5.27 11.30 -6.42
C ARG A 239 4.20 10.78 -7.38
N ASP A 240 3.19 11.59 -7.68
CA ASP A 240 2.06 11.18 -8.53
C ASP A 240 2.49 10.96 -9.98
N TYR A 241 3.36 11.82 -10.51
CA TYR A 241 3.96 11.64 -11.83
C TYR A 241 4.74 10.32 -11.90
N LEU A 242 5.58 10.05 -10.90
CA LEU A 242 6.38 8.84 -10.86
C LEU A 242 5.51 7.59 -10.69
N TYR A 243 4.49 7.64 -9.82
CA TYR A 243 3.55 6.54 -9.64
C TYR A 243 2.74 6.22 -10.91
N ALA A 244 2.30 7.26 -11.63
CA ALA A 244 1.56 7.10 -12.88
C ALA A 244 2.40 6.47 -13.99
N ASN A 245 3.72 6.63 -13.94
CA ASN A 245 4.67 6.10 -14.93
C ASN A 245 5.56 4.98 -14.34
N ARG A 246 5.15 4.37 -13.21
CA ARG A 246 5.99 3.45 -12.44
C ARG A 246 6.40 2.19 -13.19
N GLU A 247 5.54 1.71 -14.09
CA GLU A 247 5.82 0.57 -14.96
C GLU A 247 6.89 0.95 -16.00
N ASP A 248 6.76 2.12 -16.64
CA ASP A 248 7.73 2.61 -17.64
C ASP A 248 9.11 2.92 -17.05
N PHE A 249 9.15 3.31 -15.78
CA PHE A 249 10.36 3.58 -15.02
C PHE A 249 10.88 2.36 -14.22
N HIS A 250 10.16 1.24 -14.24
CA HIS A 250 10.43 0.08 -13.38
C HIS A 250 10.71 0.48 -11.92
N ILE A 251 9.87 1.35 -11.37
CA ILE A 251 9.96 1.74 -9.96
C ILE A 251 9.57 0.51 -9.13
N GLU A 252 10.35 0.19 -8.12
CA GLU A 252 10.04 -0.85 -7.13
C GLU A 252 9.20 -0.24 -6.01
N TYR A 253 9.64 0.89 -5.47
CA TYR A 253 8.90 1.67 -4.49
C TYR A 253 9.36 3.14 -4.45
N MET A 254 8.54 3.98 -3.82
CA MET A 254 8.88 5.34 -3.44
C MET A 254 8.67 5.55 -1.96
N ILE A 255 9.32 6.57 -1.41
CA ILE A 255 9.00 7.07 -0.08
C ILE A 255 8.80 8.58 -0.16
N TRP A 256 7.66 9.05 0.35
CA TRP A 256 7.39 10.47 0.50
C TRP A 256 6.64 10.72 1.80
N ARG A 257 7.20 11.56 2.67
CA ARG A 257 6.60 11.98 3.95
C ARG A 257 6.14 10.80 4.82
N GLN A 258 7.07 9.89 5.11
CA GLN A 258 6.86 8.63 5.83
C GLN A 258 5.94 7.62 5.15
N GLU A 259 5.42 7.89 3.96
CA GLU A 259 4.63 6.92 3.23
C GLU A 259 5.56 6.08 2.36
N TYR A 260 5.67 4.78 2.66
CA TYR A 260 6.25 3.79 1.77
C TYR A 260 5.19 3.41 0.73
N ILE A 261 5.51 3.64 -0.54
CA ILE A 261 4.59 3.53 -1.67
C ILE A 261 5.20 2.51 -2.65
N PRO A 262 4.89 1.22 -2.51
CA PRO A 262 5.38 0.22 -3.44
C PRO A 262 4.64 0.34 -4.78
N SER A 263 5.31 -0.06 -5.86
CA SER A 263 4.68 -0.08 -7.18
C SER A 263 3.63 -1.17 -7.32
N GLU A 264 3.75 -2.22 -6.50
CA GLU A 264 2.82 -3.33 -6.39
C GLU A 264 2.55 -3.63 -4.91
N GLY A 265 1.29 -3.89 -4.57
CA GLY A 265 0.88 -4.12 -3.18
C GLY A 265 0.44 -2.85 -2.46
N GLU A 266 0.11 -3.01 -1.18
CA GLU A 266 -0.35 -1.92 -0.33
C GLU A 266 0.82 -1.15 0.26
N GLY A 267 0.73 0.18 0.21
CA GLY A 267 1.67 1.06 0.91
C GLY A 267 1.47 1.03 2.42
N ASN A 268 2.48 1.51 3.13
CA ASN A 268 2.42 1.61 4.58
C ASN A 268 3.12 2.87 5.08
N VAL A 269 2.76 3.30 6.28
CA VAL A 269 3.48 4.38 6.95
C VAL A 269 4.70 3.78 7.64
N MET A 270 5.86 4.38 7.41
CA MET A 270 7.13 4.03 8.04
C MET A 270 7.17 4.50 9.50
N GLU A 271 7.98 3.83 10.30
CA GLU A 271 8.31 4.30 11.64
C GLU A 271 8.99 5.67 11.62
N ASP A 272 8.81 6.44 12.69
CA ASP A 272 9.56 7.68 12.89
C ASP A 272 11.03 7.37 13.20
N ARG A 273 11.90 7.78 12.28
CA ARG A 273 13.35 7.59 12.34
C ARG A 273 14.10 8.78 12.93
N GLY A 274 13.38 9.83 13.37
CA GLY A 274 13.90 10.91 14.22
C GLY A 274 14.33 12.20 13.53
N SER A 275 14.24 12.29 12.19
CA SER A 275 14.51 13.54 11.46
C SER A 275 13.70 13.64 10.16
N PRO A 276 13.40 14.86 9.66
CA PRO A 276 12.71 15.04 8.38
C PRO A 276 13.36 14.29 7.22
N THR A 277 14.69 14.27 7.17
CA THR A 277 15.43 13.54 6.15
C THR A 277 15.25 12.03 6.27
N GLN A 278 15.42 11.45 7.46
CA GLN A 278 15.23 9.99 7.63
C GLN A 278 13.77 9.55 7.43
N ASN A 279 12.84 10.47 7.61
CA ASN A 279 11.41 10.31 7.40
C ASN A 279 10.95 10.73 6.00
N HIS A 280 11.86 11.12 5.11
CA HIS A 280 11.57 11.48 3.71
C HIS A 280 10.58 12.65 3.57
N PHE A 281 10.62 13.61 4.49
CA PHE A 281 9.80 14.83 4.42
C PHE A 281 10.41 15.90 3.52
N ASP A 282 11.73 15.87 3.32
CA ASP A 282 12.50 16.85 2.55
C ASP A 282 12.91 16.37 1.15
N HIS A 283 12.65 15.10 0.83
CA HIS A 283 12.88 14.52 -0.49
C HIS A 283 11.91 13.39 -0.81
N VAL A 284 11.58 13.23 -2.10
CA VAL A 284 10.92 12.01 -2.61
C VAL A 284 12.01 11.00 -2.92
N HIS A 285 12.05 9.89 -2.19
CA HIS A 285 12.94 8.78 -2.49
C HIS A 285 12.28 7.84 -3.49
N VAL A 286 13.05 7.34 -4.44
CA VAL A 286 12.59 6.43 -5.48
C VAL A 286 13.60 5.32 -5.63
N THR A 287 13.18 4.08 -5.43
CA THR A 287 13.98 2.89 -5.75
C THR A 287 13.39 2.22 -6.98
N THR A 288 14.25 1.93 -7.96
CA THR A 288 13.90 1.14 -9.15
C THR A 288 14.30 -0.32 -8.96
N VAL A 289 13.64 -1.23 -9.68
CA VAL A 289 14.06 -2.64 -9.78
C VAL A 289 15.50 -2.74 -10.30
N GLY A 290 15.91 -1.73 -11.09
CA GLY A 290 17.21 -1.60 -11.71
C GLY A 290 17.14 -1.92 -13.21
N GLY A 291 18.21 -1.59 -13.92
CA GLY A 291 18.31 -1.79 -15.38
C GLY A 291 19.73 -2.10 -15.84
N GLY A 292 20.62 -2.44 -14.90
CA GLY A 292 22.06 -2.55 -15.13
C GLY A 292 22.72 -1.17 -15.26
N PHE A 293 24.06 -1.17 -15.38
CA PHE A 293 24.82 0.06 -15.61
C PHE A 293 24.82 0.41 -17.11
N PRO A 294 24.65 1.69 -17.47
CA PRO A 294 24.68 2.10 -18.86
C PRO A 294 26.05 1.82 -19.49
N GLY A 295 26.05 1.31 -20.72
CA GLY A 295 27.25 1.25 -21.56
C GLY A 295 27.65 2.63 -22.09
N PRO A 296 28.86 2.78 -22.67
CA PRO A 296 29.40 4.07 -23.12
C PRO A 296 28.49 4.84 -24.10
N ASP A 297 27.70 4.13 -24.91
CA ASP A 297 26.83 4.68 -25.94
C ASP A 297 25.33 4.42 -25.64
N HIS A 298 24.97 4.20 -24.37
CA HIS A 298 23.58 3.93 -24.00
C HIS A 298 22.68 5.16 -24.22
N GLU A 299 21.69 5.04 -25.10
CA GLU A 299 20.67 6.06 -25.30
C GLU A 299 19.49 5.85 -24.35
N PHE A 300 19.13 6.90 -23.62
CA PHE A 300 17.99 6.88 -22.71
C PHE A 300 16.71 7.23 -23.46
N ALA A 301 15.79 6.28 -23.51
CA ALA A 301 14.46 6.48 -24.09
C ALA A 301 13.80 7.74 -23.51
N PRO A 302 12.97 8.47 -24.31
CA PRO A 302 12.29 9.68 -23.86
C PRO A 302 11.50 9.46 -22.56
N ALA A 303 11.33 10.52 -21.77
CA ALA A 303 10.39 10.49 -20.66
C ALA A 303 9.00 10.08 -21.19
N PRO A 304 8.31 9.12 -20.56
CA PRO A 304 6.93 8.81 -20.91
C PRO A 304 6.08 10.09 -20.82
N GLU A 305 5.35 10.39 -21.90
CA GLU A 305 4.38 11.48 -21.90
C GLU A 305 3.12 11.01 -21.17
N GLY A 306 3.03 11.36 -19.88
CA GLY A 306 1.91 11.02 -19.02
C GLY A 306 2.11 11.61 -17.62
N GLY A 307 1.02 12.02 -16.99
CA GLY A 307 1.01 12.57 -15.63
C GLY A 307 -0.31 13.26 -15.35
N SER A 308 -0.96 12.84 -14.26
CA SER A 308 -2.17 13.39 -13.64
C SER A 308 -3.00 14.31 -14.55
N SER A 309 -3.89 13.71 -15.36
CA SER A 309 -5.18 14.36 -15.48
C SER A 309 -5.87 14.17 -14.13
N SER A 310 -5.65 15.11 -13.20
CA SER A 310 -6.70 15.42 -12.24
C SER A 310 -8.00 15.52 -13.06
N PRO A 311 -9.10 14.83 -12.70
CA PRO A 311 -10.39 15.26 -13.17
C PRO A 311 -10.53 16.69 -12.65
N ARG A 312 -10.42 17.67 -13.56
CA ARG A 312 -11.01 18.97 -13.27
C ARG A 312 -12.47 18.68 -12.95
N MET A 313 -12.95 19.16 -11.80
CA MET A 313 -14.37 19.41 -11.63
C MET A 313 -14.84 20.19 -12.85
N GLY A 314 -15.67 19.54 -13.65
CA GLY A 314 -16.17 20.04 -14.92
C GLY A 314 -17.27 19.13 -15.40
N ASP A 315 -18.48 19.43 -14.92
CA ASP A 315 -19.81 19.05 -15.39
C ASP A 315 -19.93 17.88 -16.38
N GLY A 316 -20.63 16.81 -15.95
CA GLY A 316 -21.44 16.03 -16.89
C GLY A 316 -21.63 14.54 -16.61
N CYS A 317 -22.69 14.23 -15.85
CA CYS A 317 -23.66 13.11 -16.00
C CYS A 317 -23.15 11.63 -15.98
N GLY A 318 -23.70 10.72 -15.17
CA GLY A 318 -24.83 10.79 -14.23
C GLY A 318 -25.18 9.44 -13.57
N GLY A 319 -25.92 9.54 -12.44
CA GLY A 319 -26.62 8.47 -11.70
C GLY A 319 -25.71 7.41 -11.06
N VAL A 320 -25.63 7.25 -9.73
CA VAL A 320 -26.71 7.04 -8.75
C VAL A 320 -26.24 7.51 -7.37
N GLY A 321 -27.13 8.19 -6.61
CA GLY A 321 -27.00 8.42 -5.15
C GLY A 321 -26.04 9.52 -4.70
N VAL A 322 -26.44 10.78 -4.83
CA VAL A 322 -25.74 11.90 -4.18
C VAL A 322 -26.28 12.03 -2.75
N HIS A 323 -25.42 12.11 -1.75
CA HIS A 323 -25.71 12.90 -0.54
C HIS A 323 -24.55 13.87 -0.30
N PRO A 324 -24.65 15.10 -0.85
CA PRO A 324 -23.76 16.18 -0.46
C PRO A 324 -24.22 16.65 0.92
N ASP A 325 -23.39 16.39 1.94
CA ASP A 325 -23.48 16.93 3.30
C ASP A 325 -24.92 17.14 3.79
N GLU A 326 -25.64 16.05 4.06
CA GLU A 326 -26.90 16.10 4.79
C GLU A 326 -26.60 16.69 6.15
N GLY A 327 -26.96 17.96 6.37
CA GLY A 327 -26.56 18.70 7.58
C GLY A 327 -26.73 17.87 8.85
N LEU A 328 -25.74 17.92 9.74
CA LEU A 328 -25.74 17.16 10.98
C LEU A 328 -26.70 17.78 12.01
N ASP A 329 -27.71 17.04 12.45
CA ASP A 329 -28.48 17.37 13.65
C ASP A 329 -27.69 16.97 14.90
N THR A 330 -27.20 17.99 15.61
CA THR A 330 -26.32 17.83 16.76
C THR A 330 -27.08 17.64 18.08
N ALA A 331 -28.42 17.74 18.08
CA ALA A 331 -29.22 17.77 19.31
C ALA A 331 -29.10 16.49 20.16
N GLN A 332 -28.85 15.34 19.52
CA GLN A 332 -28.72 14.04 20.18
C GLN A 332 -27.27 13.51 20.18
N ILE A 333 -26.29 14.34 19.81
CA ILE A 333 -24.88 13.96 19.75
C ILE A 333 -24.15 14.57 20.96
N PRO A 334 -23.35 13.80 21.72
CA PRO A 334 -22.51 14.34 22.78
C PRO A 334 -21.62 15.49 22.26
N PRO A 335 -21.55 16.64 22.95
CA PRO A 335 -20.84 17.84 22.46
C PRO A 335 -19.38 17.58 22.04
N GLU A 336 -18.70 16.65 22.72
CA GLU A 336 -17.33 16.23 22.44
C GLU A 336 -17.16 15.53 21.08
N LEU A 337 -18.21 14.92 20.54
CA LEU A 337 -18.18 14.21 19.26
C LEU A 337 -18.62 15.09 18.09
N VAL A 338 -19.42 16.14 18.33
CA VAL A 338 -20.03 16.98 17.28
C VAL A 338 -18.98 17.50 16.29
N LYS A 339 -17.88 18.05 16.79
CA LYS A 339 -16.79 18.57 15.94
C LYS A 339 -16.20 17.47 15.06
N TRP A 340 -15.88 16.32 15.66
CA TRP A 340 -15.18 15.24 14.98
C TRP A 340 -16.05 14.50 13.99
N ILE A 341 -17.35 14.36 14.27
CA ILE A 341 -18.31 13.80 13.31
C ILE A 341 -18.46 14.75 12.11
N GLY A 342 -18.48 16.05 12.35
CA GLY A 342 -18.46 17.07 11.29
C GLY A 342 -17.22 16.99 10.41
N LEU A 343 -16.03 16.85 11.01
CA LEU A 343 -14.78 16.70 10.27
C LEU A 343 -14.68 15.32 9.57
N GLY A 344 -15.13 14.25 10.22
CA GLY A 344 -15.11 12.89 9.71
C GLY A 344 -15.98 12.71 8.46
N GLY A 345 -17.16 13.34 8.44
CA GLY A 345 -18.04 13.34 7.26
C GLY A 345 -17.50 14.11 6.05
N GLN A 346 -16.36 14.80 6.20
CA GLN A 346 -15.68 15.51 5.11
C GLN A 346 -14.44 14.75 4.60
N VAL A 347 -14.11 13.59 5.18
CA VAL A 347 -12.91 12.81 4.81
C VAL A 347 -13.03 12.23 3.39
N CYS A 348 -14.21 11.76 3.01
CA CYS A 348 -14.52 11.33 1.65
C CYS A 348 -16.02 11.47 1.36
N ARG A 349 -16.41 11.47 0.09
CA ARG A 349 -17.81 11.67 -0.33
C ARG A 349 -18.73 10.51 0.05
N GLU A 350 -18.17 9.32 0.27
CA GLU A 350 -18.90 8.09 0.59
C GLU A 350 -19.38 8.04 2.05
N VAL A 351 -18.81 8.87 2.94
CA VAL A 351 -19.11 8.88 4.38
C VAL A 351 -19.68 10.24 4.77
N SER A 352 -20.98 10.32 5.03
CA SER A 352 -21.62 11.54 5.53
C SER A 352 -21.51 11.67 7.06
N SER A 353 -21.60 12.89 7.59
CA SER A 353 -21.62 13.12 9.03
C SER A 353 -22.77 12.37 9.75
N PRO A 354 -24.02 12.37 9.25
CA PRO A 354 -25.09 11.57 9.86
C PRO A 354 -24.81 10.06 9.83
N LEU A 355 -24.24 9.53 8.73
CA LEU A 355 -23.89 8.11 8.63
C LEU A 355 -22.84 7.72 9.67
N LEU A 356 -21.80 8.54 9.81
CA LEU A 356 -20.76 8.36 10.82
C LEU A 356 -21.34 8.43 12.25
N ALA A 357 -22.24 9.38 12.52
CA ALA A 357 -22.94 9.45 13.80
C ALA A 357 -23.79 8.21 14.07
N GLY A 358 -24.51 7.71 13.06
CA GLY A 358 -25.28 6.46 13.12
C GLY A 358 -24.41 5.26 13.46
N LEU A 359 -23.23 5.14 12.82
CA LEU A 359 -22.29 4.06 13.11
C LEU A 359 -21.77 4.13 14.56
N LEU A 360 -21.26 5.28 15.00
CA LEU A 360 -20.74 5.43 16.36
C LEU A 360 -21.82 5.19 17.42
N TYR A 361 -23.06 5.64 17.16
CA TYR A 361 -24.20 5.38 18.02
C TYR A 361 -24.49 3.88 18.13
N HIS A 362 -24.52 3.18 16.99
CA HIS A 362 -24.78 1.75 16.92
C HIS A 362 -23.71 0.92 17.65
N GLU A 363 -22.44 1.15 17.29
CA GLU A 363 -21.30 0.37 17.76
C GLU A 363 -21.17 0.43 19.27
N SER A 364 -21.19 1.64 19.82
CA SER A 364 -21.01 1.83 21.26
C SER A 364 -22.30 1.72 22.07
N GLY A 365 -23.45 1.49 21.43
CA GLY A 365 -24.75 1.40 22.11
C GLY A 365 -25.25 2.73 22.68
N GLY A 366 -24.94 3.85 22.02
CA GLY A 366 -25.38 5.19 22.43
C GLY A 366 -24.28 6.22 22.67
N PHE A 367 -23.16 6.14 21.94
CA PHE A 367 -21.97 6.98 22.12
C PHE A 367 -21.24 6.75 23.44
N HIS A 368 -21.06 5.49 23.85
CA HIS A 368 -20.33 5.15 25.07
C HIS A 368 -18.82 4.98 24.80
N ALA A 369 -18.01 5.89 25.35
CA ALA A 369 -16.56 5.87 25.23
C ALA A 369 -15.91 4.62 25.86
N ASP A 370 -16.54 4.06 26.90
CA ASP A 370 -16.09 2.89 27.66
C ASP A 370 -16.72 1.57 27.17
N ALA A 371 -17.43 1.59 26.04
CA ALA A 371 -18.01 0.39 25.46
C ALA A 371 -16.93 -0.65 25.16
N VAL A 372 -17.10 -1.87 25.67
CA VAL A 372 -16.26 -3.03 25.36
C VAL A 372 -17.12 -4.23 25.04
N SER A 373 -16.97 -4.81 23.84
CA SER A 373 -17.70 -6.02 23.48
C SER A 373 -17.12 -7.27 24.17
N PRO A 374 -17.87 -8.39 24.25
CA PRO A 374 -17.34 -9.65 24.77
C PRO A 374 -16.11 -10.20 24.05
N VAL A 375 -15.90 -9.77 22.79
CA VAL A 375 -14.74 -10.17 21.96
C VAL A 375 -13.61 -9.14 21.98
N GLY A 376 -13.75 -8.06 22.76
CA GLY A 376 -12.69 -7.10 23.03
C GLY A 376 -12.65 -5.90 22.08
N ALA A 377 -13.71 -5.65 21.32
CA ALA A 377 -13.89 -4.41 20.55
C ALA A 377 -14.10 -3.23 21.51
N GLN A 378 -13.54 -2.05 21.21
CA GLN A 378 -13.43 -0.95 22.18
C GLN A 378 -13.92 0.40 21.65
N GLY A 379 -14.52 1.15 22.56
CA GLY A 379 -14.81 2.57 22.42
C GLY A 379 -15.91 2.91 21.43
N TYR A 380 -15.92 4.17 20.99
CA TYR A 380 -17.03 4.76 20.23
C TYR A 380 -17.37 3.99 18.95
N ALA A 381 -16.35 3.45 18.29
CA ALA A 381 -16.47 2.80 17.00
C ALA A 381 -16.26 1.27 17.07
N GLN A 382 -16.17 0.71 18.29
CA GLN A 382 -15.89 -0.72 18.54
C GLN A 382 -14.74 -1.27 17.69
N PHE A 383 -13.59 -0.60 17.73
CA PHE A 383 -12.41 -1.14 17.06
C PHE A 383 -11.88 -2.36 17.80
N MET A 384 -11.63 -3.45 17.08
CA MET A 384 -10.84 -4.56 17.59
C MET A 384 -9.38 -4.10 17.82
N PRO A 385 -8.65 -4.64 18.80
CA PRO A 385 -7.29 -4.18 19.11
C PRO A 385 -6.33 -4.22 17.92
N LEU A 386 -6.41 -5.26 17.08
CA LEU A 386 -5.58 -5.38 15.87
C LEU A 386 -5.99 -4.38 14.77
N THR A 387 -7.28 -4.09 14.63
CA THR A 387 -7.76 -3.05 13.72
C THR A 387 -7.32 -1.67 14.20
N TRP A 388 -7.46 -1.38 15.49
CA TRP A 388 -6.99 -0.13 16.09
C TRP A 388 -5.49 0.09 15.89
N ALA A 389 -4.69 -0.96 16.06
CA ALA A 389 -3.25 -0.90 15.83
C ALA A 389 -2.88 -0.51 14.39
N SER A 390 -3.77 -0.73 13.42
CA SER A 390 -3.58 -0.40 12.01
C SER A 390 -4.20 0.95 11.62
N VAL A 391 -5.43 1.24 12.04
CA VAL A 391 -6.23 2.38 11.52
C VAL A 391 -6.42 3.51 12.54
N GLY A 392 -6.23 3.20 13.82
CA GLY A 392 -6.29 4.16 14.92
C GLY A 392 -5.03 5.02 14.96
N ALA A 393 -5.17 6.29 15.32
CA ALA A 393 -4.04 7.17 15.59
C ALA A 393 -4.53 8.39 16.37
N LYS A 394 -3.63 8.99 17.14
CA LYS A 394 -3.88 10.30 17.73
C LYS A 394 -4.12 11.33 16.63
N VAL A 395 -5.10 12.22 16.78
CA VAL A 395 -5.35 13.31 15.83
C VAL A 395 -5.13 14.71 16.43
N ASP A 396 -4.83 15.68 15.57
CA ASP A 396 -4.74 17.10 15.93
C ASP A 396 -6.12 17.77 15.95
N GLU A 397 -6.14 19.08 16.22
CA GLU A 397 -7.37 19.87 16.28
C GLU A 397 -8.13 19.95 14.95
N GLN A 398 -7.51 19.59 13.83
CA GLN A 398 -8.10 19.59 12.49
C GLN A 398 -8.51 18.18 12.06
N GLY A 399 -8.34 17.19 12.94
CA GLY A 399 -8.66 15.78 12.67
C GLY A 399 -7.60 15.07 11.82
N GLN A 400 -6.46 15.72 11.59
CA GLN A 400 -5.34 15.12 10.87
C GLN A 400 -4.56 14.22 11.83
N VAL A 401 -3.97 13.16 11.30
CA VAL A 401 -3.16 12.23 12.08
C VAL A 401 -1.95 12.95 12.66
N ALA A 402 -1.83 12.91 13.98
CA ALA A 402 -0.81 13.62 14.78
C ALA A 402 0.05 12.67 15.63
N GLY A 403 -0.15 11.36 15.50
CA GLY A 403 0.65 10.32 16.14
C GLY A 403 0.76 9.07 15.27
N PRO A 404 1.65 8.12 15.62
CA PRO A 404 1.85 6.90 14.83
C PRO A 404 0.59 6.02 14.81
N ALA A 405 0.51 5.06 13.87
CA ALA A 405 -0.58 4.08 13.86
C ALA A 405 -0.67 3.32 15.20
N GLY A 406 -1.89 3.04 15.63
CA GLY A 406 -2.20 2.49 16.95
C GLY A 406 -2.07 3.47 18.12
N SER A 407 -1.56 4.69 17.90
CA SER A 407 -1.55 5.74 18.93
C SER A 407 -2.95 6.31 19.17
N GLY A 408 -3.05 7.16 20.20
CA GLY A 408 -4.36 7.69 20.59
C GLY A 408 -5.17 6.68 21.39
N SER A 409 -6.49 6.84 21.41
CA SER A 409 -7.38 5.91 22.12
C SER A 409 -8.69 5.64 21.36
N PRO A 410 -9.16 4.37 21.31
CA PRO A 410 -10.50 4.06 20.77
C PRO A 410 -11.63 4.69 21.60
N SER A 411 -11.33 5.10 22.83
CA SER A 411 -12.24 5.80 23.73
C SER A 411 -12.10 7.33 23.66
N ASP A 412 -11.12 7.86 22.93
CA ASP A 412 -11.00 9.31 22.71
C ASP A 412 -11.95 9.74 21.58
N PRO A 413 -12.76 10.80 21.77
CA PRO A 413 -13.76 11.20 20.80
C PRO A 413 -13.16 11.68 19.47
N ALA A 414 -11.96 12.26 19.49
CA ALA A 414 -11.28 12.73 18.29
C ALA A 414 -10.68 11.56 17.51
N ASP A 415 -9.87 10.76 18.21
CA ASP A 415 -9.11 9.68 17.60
C ASP A 415 -10.04 8.60 17.02
N ALA A 416 -11.05 8.19 17.79
CA ALA A 416 -11.98 7.14 17.39
C ALA A 416 -12.87 7.55 16.21
N THR A 417 -13.39 8.78 16.23
CA THR A 417 -14.28 9.28 15.18
C THR A 417 -13.54 9.46 13.87
N MET A 418 -12.34 10.06 13.90
CA MET A 418 -11.54 10.26 12.70
C MET A 418 -10.97 8.94 12.18
N ALA A 419 -10.64 7.99 13.04
CA ALA A 419 -10.26 6.64 12.63
C ALA A 419 -11.42 5.90 11.93
N ALA A 420 -12.64 5.97 12.46
CA ALA A 420 -13.82 5.36 11.84
C ALA A 420 -14.10 5.95 10.45
N ALA A 421 -14.04 7.27 10.32
CA ALA A 421 -14.20 7.95 9.03
C ALA A 421 -13.15 7.50 8.00
N ARG A 422 -11.86 7.52 8.37
CA ARG A 422 -10.78 7.07 7.48
C ARG A 422 -10.91 5.60 7.10
N TYR A 423 -11.30 4.74 8.05
CA TYR A 423 -11.44 3.30 7.80
C TYR A 423 -12.59 3.01 6.82
N LEU A 424 -13.76 3.62 7.02
CA LEU A 424 -14.87 3.53 6.06
C LEU A 424 -14.49 4.04 4.67
N CYS A 425 -13.79 5.18 4.59
CA CYS A 425 -13.31 5.71 3.31
C CYS A 425 -12.31 4.76 2.62
N GLY A 426 -11.40 4.14 3.38
CA GLY A 426 -10.49 3.10 2.87
C GLY A 426 -11.26 1.91 2.29
N ILE A 427 -12.21 1.36 3.06
CA ILE A 427 -13.07 0.27 2.61
C ILE A 427 -13.80 0.62 1.30
N ALA A 428 -14.41 1.80 1.22
CA ALA A 428 -15.14 2.24 0.04
C ALA A 428 -14.21 2.37 -1.19
N LYS A 429 -13.00 2.90 -0.99
CA LYS A 429 -11.97 3.00 -2.03
C LYS A 429 -11.55 1.63 -2.54
N ASP A 430 -11.33 0.67 -1.65
CA ASP A 430 -10.88 -0.69 -2.01
C ASP A 430 -11.99 -1.50 -2.69
N GLN A 431 -13.25 -1.26 -2.33
CA GLN A 431 -14.40 -1.92 -2.95
C GLN A 431 -14.77 -1.35 -4.33
N ALA A 432 -14.44 -0.09 -4.62
CA ALA A 432 -14.77 0.55 -5.89
C ALA A 432 -14.29 -0.22 -7.15
N PRO A 433 -13.03 -0.69 -7.26
CA PRO A 433 -12.60 -1.51 -8.40
C PRO A 433 -13.26 -2.88 -8.44
N LEU A 434 -13.60 -3.47 -7.29
CA LEU A 434 -14.31 -4.76 -7.21
C LEU A 434 -15.76 -4.63 -7.70
N LEU A 435 -16.41 -3.51 -7.39
CA LEU A 435 -17.73 -3.15 -7.92
C LEU A 435 -17.67 -2.91 -9.44
N ALA A 436 -16.66 -2.15 -9.90
CA ALA A 436 -16.50 -1.83 -11.32
C ALA A 436 -16.23 -3.08 -12.18
N SER A 437 -15.50 -4.05 -11.64
CA SER A 437 -15.23 -5.33 -12.31
C SER A 437 -16.37 -6.36 -12.19
N GLY A 438 -17.37 -6.10 -11.35
CA GLY A 438 -18.42 -7.05 -11.02
C GLY A 438 -17.97 -8.22 -10.14
N ALA A 439 -16.77 -8.15 -9.55
CA ALA A 439 -16.26 -9.13 -8.59
C ALA A 439 -17.08 -9.13 -7.29
N ILE A 440 -17.65 -7.98 -6.93
CA ILE A 440 -18.70 -7.85 -5.91
C ILE A 440 -19.89 -7.08 -6.48
N SER A 441 -21.07 -7.29 -5.90
CA SER A 441 -22.31 -6.62 -6.30
C SER A 441 -23.14 -6.23 -5.07
N GLY A 442 -23.83 -5.09 -5.15
CA GLY A 442 -24.65 -4.55 -4.06
C GLY A 442 -24.67 -3.03 -4.04
N ASP A 443 -25.40 -2.47 -3.08
CA ASP A 443 -25.35 -1.03 -2.79
C ASP A 443 -23.98 -0.67 -2.17
N PRO A 444 -23.28 0.37 -2.65
CA PRO A 444 -21.95 0.73 -2.14
C PRO A 444 -21.91 1.03 -0.64
N THR A 445 -22.95 1.65 -0.08
CA THR A 445 -23.01 1.95 1.36
C THR A 445 -23.25 0.67 2.16
N GLU A 446 -24.13 -0.22 1.70
CA GLU A 446 -24.32 -1.54 2.33
C GLU A 446 -23.03 -2.38 2.32
N LEU A 447 -22.28 -2.38 1.22
CA LEU A 447 -21.01 -3.11 1.10
C LEU A 447 -19.92 -2.54 2.01
N MET A 448 -19.85 -1.22 2.12
CA MET A 448 -18.92 -0.53 3.02
C MET A 448 -19.20 -0.88 4.48
N LEU A 449 -20.47 -0.81 4.90
CA LEU A 449 -20.89 -1.19 6.25
C LEU A 449 -20.74 -2.69 6.52
N ALA A 450 -20.99 -3.54 5.52
CA ALA A 450 -20.78 -4.98 5.63
C ALA A 450 -19.29 -5.31 5.86
N ALA A 451 -18.39 -4.61 5.17
CA ALA A 451 -16.95 -4.78 5.35
C ALA A 451 -16.45 -4.22 6.68
N TYR A 452 -17.08 -3.16 7.21
CA TYR A 452 -16.78 -2.66 8.55
C TYR A 452 -17.13 -3.70 9.63
N ASN A 453 -18.31 -4.33 9.54
CA ASN A 453 -18.78 -5.32 10.52
C ASN A 453 -18.15 -6.72 10.34
N ALA A 454 -18.05 -7.23 9.11
CA ALA A 454 -17.64 -8.61 8.81
C ALA A 454 -16.23 -8.73 8.21
N GLY A 455 -15.59 -7.61 7.88
CA GLY A 455 -14.29 -7.56 7.20
C GLY A 455 -14.40 -7.52 5.66
N PRO A 456 -13.52 -6.77 4.95
CA PRO A 456 -13.52 -6.70 3.49
C PRO A 456 -13.38 -8.05 2.79
N GLY A 457 -12.56 -8.95 3.34
CA GLY A 457 -12.37 -10.31 2.80
C GLY A 457 -13.65 -11.14 2.78
N ALA A 458 -14.55 -10.97 3.77
CA ALA A 458 -15.84 -11.66 3.78
C ALA A 458 -16.76 -11.15 2.68
N VAL A 459 -16.80 -9.84 2.44
CA VAL A 459 -17.57 -9.23 1.35
C VAL A 459 -17.11 -9.73 -0.01
N GLN A 460 -15.79 -9.81 -0.22
CA GLN A 460 -15.22 -10.33 -1.46
C GLN A 460 -15.48 -11.84 -1.65
N ALA A 461 -15.30 -12.65 -0.60
CA ALA A 461 -15.54 -14.09 -0.66
C ALA A 461 -17.00 -14.44 -0.98
N HIS A 462 -17.95 -13.58 -0.58
CA HIS A 462 -19.37 -13.73 -0.86
C HIS A 462 -19.85 -12.96 -2.09
N GLY A 463 -18.99 -12.19 -2.76
CA GLY A 463 -19.35 -11.38 -3.93
C GLY A 463 -20.36 -10.26 -3.62
N GLY A 464 -20.48 -9.83 -2.37
CA GLY A 464 -21.52 -8.93 -1.89
C GLY A 464 -21.70 -9.00 -0.36
N VAL A 465 -22.82 -8.49 0.17
CA VAL A 465 -23.10 -8.54 1.61
C VAL A 465 -23.14 -10.01 2.11
N PRO A 466 -22.27 -10.42 3.05
CA PRO A 466 -22.24 -11.78 3.56
C PRO A 466 -23.57 -12.19 4.22
N PRO A 467 -24.02 -13.44 4.09
CA PRO A 467 -25.30 -13.91 4.66
C PRO A 467 -25.21 -14.17 6.18
N PHE A 468 -24.46 -13.35 6.91
CA PHE A 468 -24.37 -13.41 8.36
C PHE A 468 -25.53 -12.63 8.96
N LYS A 469 -26.25 -13.23 9.90
CA LYS A 469 -27.44 -12.62 10.50
C LYS A 469 -27.15 -11.23 11.10
N GLU A 470 -25.98 -11.09 11.73
CA GLU A 470 -25.51 -9.84 12.30
C GLU A 470 -25.28 -8.79 11.22
N THR A 471 -24.48 -9.11 10.20
CA THR A 471 -24.14 -8.20 9.09
C THR A 471 -25.35 -7.77 8.28
N LEU A 472 -26.27 -8.69 7.98
CA LEU A 472 -27.54 -8.38 7.30
C LEU A 472 -28.40 -7.40 8.09
N ASN A 473 -28.39 -7.48 9.42
CA ASN A 473 -29.08 -6.53 10.27
C ASN A 473 -28.31 -5.20 10.36
N TYR A 474 -26.98 -5.27 10.47
CA TYR A 474 -26.09 -4.12 10.62
C TYR A 474 -26.22 -3.12 9.46
N VAL A 475 -26.17 -3.61 8.21
CA VAL A 475 -26.27 -2.76 7.01
C VAL A 475 -27.62 -2.05 6.87
N GLN A 476 -28.66 -2.52 7.58
CA GLN A 476 -29.99 -1.91 7.58
C GLN A 476 -30.20 -0.98 8.78
N VAL A 477 -29.64 -1.33 9.94
CA VAL A 477 -29.84 -0.57 11.18
C VAL A 477 -29.01 0.70 11.17
N VAL A 478 -27.73 0.65 10.80
CA VAL A 478 -26.85 1.82 10.86
C VAL A 478 -27.38 3.00 10.03
N PRO A 479 -27.80 2.84 8.76
CA PRO A 479 -28.40 3.94 8.00
C PRO A 479 -29.70 4.48 8.61
N LYS A 480 -30.53 3.60 9.19
CA LYS A 480 -31.76 4.02 9.89
C LYS A 480 -31.45 4.81 11.16
N GLU A 481 -30.36 4.50 11.85
CA GLU A 481 -29.92 5.26 13.01
C GLU A 481 -29.30 6.60 12.60
N ALA A 482 -28.64 6.66 11.43
CA ALA A 482 -28.15 7.90 10.85
C ALA A 482 -29.26 8.93 10.62
N GLU A 483 -30.48 8.51 10.24
CA GLU A 483 -31.64 9.40 10.07
C GLU A 483 -31.97 10.23 11.34
N LYS A 484 -31.64 9.73 12.54
CA LYS A 484 -31.82 10.45 13.80
C LYS A 484 -30.95 11.71 13.89
N PHE A 485 -29.85 11.72 13.12
CA PHE A 485 -28.81 12.75 13.12
C PHE A 485 -28.80 13.57 11.83
N THR A 486 -29.78 13.38 10.95
CA THR A 486 -29.95 14.18 9.74
C THR A 486 -30.81 15.41 10.04
N ALA A 487 -30.28 16.61 9.81
CA ALA A 487 -31.01 17.86 9.99
C ALA A 487 -32.20 17.93 9.02
N ALA A 488 -33.36 18.34 9.55
CA ALA A 488 -34.51 18.62 8.71
C ALA A 488 -34.16 19.71 7.69
N THR A 489 -34.33 19.44 6.40
CA THR A 489 -34.10 20.42 5.33
C THR A 489 -35.04 21.62 5.52
N GLY A 490 -34.51 22.69 6.13
CA GLY A 490 -35.22 23.95 6.30
C GLY A 490 -35.35 24.67 4.96
N LYS A 491 -36.59 24.96 4.55
CA LYS A 491 -36.93 25.91 3.48
C LYS A 491 -36.00 27.12 3.54
N VAL A 492 -35.25 27.34 2.46
CA VAL A 492 -34.55 28.60 2.20
C VAL A 492 -35.61 29.71 2.21
N ALA A 493 -35.68 30.48 3.30
CA ALA A 493 -36.41 31.73 3.31
C ALA A 493 -35.61 32.72 2.46
N ASP A 494 -36.19 33.07 1.31
CA ASP A 494 -35.78 34.13 0.41
C ASP A 494 -35.58 35.44 1.20
N GLN A 495 -34.33 35.76 1.54
CA GLN A 495 -33.92 37.13 1.84
C GLN A 495 -33.14 37.68 0.65
N ARG A 496 -33.85 37.84 -0.47
CA ARG A 496 -33.45 38.81 -1.49
C ARG A 496 -33.50 40.21 -0.89
N HIS A 497 -32.32 40.83 -0.86
CA HIS A 497 -32.05 42.24 -1.13
C HIS A 497 -33.30 43.16 -1.11
N ALA A 498 -33.51 43.85 0.02
CA ALA A 498 -34.15 45.15 0.00
C ALA A 498 -33.04 46.20 -0.09
N GLY A 499 -32.73 46.59 -1.33
CA GLY A 499 -31.94 47.78 -1.60
C GLY A 499 -32.70 49.00 -1.09
N GLU A 500 -31.96 49.85 -0.39
CA GLU A 500 -32.34 51.18 0.05
C GLU A 500 -32.78 52.02 -1.16
N HIS A 501 -34.09 52.29 -1.25
CA HIS A 501 -34.64 53.34 -2.10
C HIS A 501 -35.40 54.30 -1.19
N ASP A 502 -34.70 55.38 -0.85
CA ASP A 502 -35.19 56.53 -0.10
C ASP A 502 -36.01 57.39 -1.06
N ASP A 503 -37.34 57.24 -1.04
CA ASP A 503 -38.28 58.10 -1.76
C ASP A 503 -38.89 59.14 -0.81
N LYS A 504 -38.80 60.39 -1.29
CA LYS A 504 -39.15 61.63 -0.61
C LYS A 504 -40.64 61.70 -0.27
N GLU A 505 -40.93 62.07 0.99
CA GLU A 505 -42.24 62.58 1.38
C GLU A 505 -42.40 64.04 0.92
N ASP A 506 -43.29 64.27 -0.05
CA ASP A 506 -43.96 65.54 -0.27
C ASP A 506 -45.18 65.61 0.65
N VAL A 507 -45.14 66.46 1.67
CA VAL A 507 -46.33 66.85 2.46
C VAL A 507 -46.95 68.07 1.78
N LYS A 508 -48.17 67.89 1.25
CA LYS A 508 -49.11 68.97 0.91
C LYS A 508 -50.34 68.88 1.81
N GLU A 509 -50.68 70.07 2.30
CA GLU A 509 -51.92 70.55 2.96
C GLU A 509 -52.10 70.29 4.46
#